data_AF-A0A9D8MJJ4-F1
#
_entry.id   AF-A0A9D8MJJ4-F1
#
_cell.length_a   1.000
_cell.length_b   1.000
_cell.length_c   1.000
_cell.angle_alpha   90.00
_cell.angle_beta   90.00
_cell.angle_gamma   90.00
#
_symmetry.space_group_name_H-M   'P 1'
#
loop_
_entity.id
_entity.type
_entity.pdbx_description
1 polymer ?
#
loop_
_entity_poly.entity_id
_entity_poly.type
_entity_poly.pdbx_seq_one_letter_code
_entity_poly.pdbx_strand_id
1 'polypeptide(L)'
;MRKSLAVMLILSVVGGSVSARERFIKSELPPRVIHIDGSQELTIPRKSADLEIVVAKDALPITKFAAQELKTHLEKALDTTIPIVNAVTPEKISFVLGVNEFSRQAGLDDKKLTRDSFMIRRDGRKIYILGPDAPLVRAFAGEGKGAPVSVETALKSGIWHQKSAKGTLFGVYDFLERFAGVRFFFPDELGVIVPKDRDLKLPGIDIFDRADCDIRFMGFYAGAWEDVPAEKIKNPYDVYVTPQRNLSAWRRRTETAVTPVMHGLGRLELEKRFGETHPEYFALRTDGLRQNKIHSDKRLPHLCFASGVSEEIFKDMQALAAGEPSTTRGISFWNPTAFQDGYFCVSLEDGLYPCHCEECWKHLEKEDAKARSN
;
A
#
# COMPACT_ATOMS: atom_id res chain seq x y z
N MET A 1 48.59 -27.30 25.59
CA MET A 1 47.19 -27.76 25.39
C MET A 1 46.41 -27.37 26.64
N ARG A 2 45.34 -26.58 26.68
CA ARG A 2 44.42 -25.98 25.72
C ARG A 2 44.13 -24.55 26.22
N LYS A 3 44.09 -23.58 25.31
CA LYS A 3 43.55 -22.23 25.57
C LYS A 3 42.02 -22.36 25.64
N SER A 4 41.40 -22.10 26.78
CA SER A 4 39.93 -21.97 26.86
C SER A 4 39.55 -20.52 26.63
N LEU A 5 39.05 -20.29 25.42
CA LEU A 5 38.50 -19.05 24.90
C LEU A 5 37.14 -18.82 25.57
N ALA A 6 37.08 -17.96 26.59
CA ALA A 6 35.81 -17.45 27.11
C ALA A 6 35.36 -16.29 26.23
N VAL A 7 34.68 -16.60 25.12
CA VAL A 7 34.00 -15.61 24.28
C VAL A 7 32.68 -15.27 24.95
N MET A 8 32.53 -13.99 25.29
CA MET A 8 31.25 -13.35 25.62
C MET A 8 30.21 -13.69 24.56
N LEU A 9 29.21 -14.49 24.92
CA LEU A 9 27.96 -14.60 24.16
C LEU A 9 26.92 -13.67 24.81
N ILE A 10 27.14 -12.36 24.68
CA ILE A 10 26.08 -11.36 24.84
C ILE A 10 25.81 -10.84 23.43
N LEU A 11 24.93 -11.53 22.72
CA LEU A 11 24.38 -11.04 21.46
C LEU A 11 22.87 -11.27 21.46
N SER A 12 22.19 -10.15 21.73
CA SER A 12 20.95 -9.74 21.09
C SER A 12 19.76 -10.71 21.18
N VAL A 13 19.16 -10.78 22.37
CA VAL A 13 17.69 -10.78 22.45
C VAL A 13 17.23 -9.32 22.39
N VAL A 14 17.41 -8.67 21.25
CA VAL A 14 16.49 -7.59 20.88
C VAL A 14 15.42 -8.30 20.10
N GLY A 15 14.40 -8.74 20.84
CA GLY A 15 13.23 -9.35 20.27
C GLY A 15 12.76 -8.49 19.11
N GLY A 16 12.73 -9.08 17.93
CA GLY A 16 11.89 -8.63 16.84
C GLY A 16 10.44 -8.73 17.30
N SER A 17 10.04 -7.81 18.18
CA SER A 17 8.67 -7.36 18.23
C SER A 17 8.48 -6.59 16.94
N VAL A 18 8.27 -7.33 15.85
CA VAL A 18 7.50 -6.82 14.73
C VAL A 18 6.16 -6.49 15.36
N SER A 19 5.99 -5.27 15.86
CA SER A 19 4.71 -4.83 16.36
C SER A 19 3.75 -5.06 15.21
N ALA A 20 2.78 -5.95 15.40
CA ALA A 20 1.74 -6.17 14.41
C ALA A 20 1.26 -4.80 13.96
N ARG A 21 1.20 -4.60 12.64
CA ARG A 21 0.78 -3.33 12.07
C ARG A 21 -0.53 -2.89 12.74
N GLU A 22 -0.60 -1.64 13.18
CA GLU A 22 -1.85 -1.08 13.71
C GLU A 22 -2.97 -1.28 12.69
N ARG A 23 -4.07 -1.88 13.14
CA ARG A 23 -5.24 -2.12 12.32
C ARG A 23 -5.84 -0.79 11.89
N PHE A 24 -6.33 -0.74 10.66
CA PHE A 24 -7.12 0.40 10.24
C PHE A 24 -8.49 0.34 10.92
N ILE A 25 -8.73 1.21 11.89
CA ILE A 25 -10.02 1.37 12.55
C ILE A 25 -10.50 2.79 12.28
N LYS A 26 -11.50 2.93 11.40
CA LYS A 26 -11.95 4.25 10.91
C LYS A 26 -12.34 5.21 12.04
N SER A 27 -12.96 4.69 13.11
CA SER A 27 -13.38 5.47 14.28
C SER A 27 -12.23 5.98 15.13
N GLU A 28 -11.04 5.39 15.02
CA GLU A 28 -9.84 5.78 15.78
C GLU A 28 -8.95 6.75 15.01
N LEU A 29 -9.27 7.01 13.73
CA LEU A 29 -8.46 7.91 12.93
C LEU A 29 -8.62 9.37 13.40
N PRO A 30 -7.52 10.13 13.52
CA PRO A 30 -7.57 11.53 13.91
C PRO A 30 -8.43 12.35 12.94
N PRO A 31 -9.13 13.40 13.38
CA PRO A 31 -9.91 14.24 12.48
C PRO A 31 -9.00 14.92 11.45
N ARG A 32 -9.53 15.14 10.23
CA ARG A 32 -8.85 16.01 9.26
C ARG A 32 -8.85 17.44 9.75
N VAL A 33 -7.81 18.17 9.40
CA VAL A 33 -7.69 19.61 9.59
C VAL A 33 -7.40 20.19 8.21
N ILE A 34 -8.30 21.02 7.68
CA ILE A 34 -8.14 21.66 6.37
C ILE A 34 -8.38 23.16 6.56
N HIS A 35 -7.37 23.87 7.05
CA HIS A 35 -7.42 25.32 7.21
C HIS A 35 -6.65 26.00 6.08
N ILE A 36 -7.37 26.82 5.32
CA ILE A 36 -6.83 27.63 4.23
C ILE A 36 -7.27 29.08 4.49
N ASP A 37 -6.31 29.96 4.72
CA ASP A 37 -6.56 31.37 5.05
C ASP A 37 -6.17 32.25 3.87
N GLY A 38 -7.17 32.67 3.09
CA GLY A 38 -6.98 33.55 1.93
C GLY A 38 -6.55 34.97 2.29
N SER A 39 -6.61 35.38 3.57
CA SER A 39 -6.14 36.70 4.00
C SER A 39 -4.61 36.79 4.09
N GLN A 40 -3.93 35.65 4.22
CA GLN A 40 -2.48 35.58 4.14
C GLN A 40 -2.06 35.14 2.74
N GLU A 41 -1.38 36.00 1.99
CA GLU A 41 -0.88 35.66 0.65
C GLU A 41 0.64 35.71 0.59
N LEU A 42 1.26 34.62 0.12
CA LEU A 42 2.64 34.61 -0.36
C LEU A 42 2.58 34.46 -1.88
N THR A 43 2.95 35.51 -2.61
CA THR A 43 3.12 35.44 -4.06
C THR A 43 4.53 34.97 -4.39
N ILE A 44 4.63 33.89 -5.17
CA ILE A 44 5.86 33.39 -5.77
C ILE A 44 5.84 33.79 -7.26
N PRO A 45 6.63 34.78 -7.66
CA PRO A 45 6.65 35.22 -9.06
C PRO A 45 7.10 34.10 -10.00
N ARG A 46 6.54 34.07 -11.20
CA ARG A 46 7.11 33.31 -12.31
C ARG A 46 8.57 33.71 -12.51
N LYS A 47 9.46 32.77 -12.85
CA LYS A 47 10.91 32.95 -12.96
C LYS A 47 11.59 33.37 -11.65
N SER A 48 10.96 33.20 -10.49
CA SER A 48 11.61 33.48 -9.20
C SER A 48 12.86 32.60 -9.03
N ALA A 49 13.96 33.24 -8.66
CA ALA A 49 15.21 32.59 -8.26
C ALA A 49 15.30 32.37 -6.74
N ASP A 50 14.23 32.68 -6.00
CA ASP A 50 14.20 32.65 -4.55
C ASP A 50 13.62 31.36 -3.96
N LEU A 51 13.49 30.32 -4.77
CA LEU A 51 12.91 29.05 -4.37
C LEU A 51 14.00 28.04 -4.06
N GLU A 52 13.74 27.18 -3.08
CA GLU A 52 14.53 25.98 -2.83
C GLU A 52 13.61 24.84 -2.35
N ILE A 53 14.02 23.61 -2.60
CA ILE A 53 13.40 22.42 -2.02
C ILE A 53 14.41 21.82 -1.05
N VAL A 54 14.03 21.70 0.22
CA VAL A 54 14.90 21.27 1.31
C VAL A 54 14.55 19.83 1.69
N VAL A 55 15.54 18.94 1.61
CA VAL A 55 15.48 17.57 2.12
C VAL A 55 16.66 17.32 3.03
N ALA A 56 16.49 16.64 4.16
CA ALA A 56 17.63 16.30 5.00
C ALA A 56 18.66 15.43 4.25
N LYS A 57 19.93 15.50 4.64
CA LYS A 57 21.02 14.74 3.99
C LYS A 57 20.76 13.22 4.01
N ASP A 58 20.19 12.75 5.11
CA ASP A 58 19.78 11.37 5.37
C ASP A 58 18.32 11.08 4.98
N ALA A 59 17.66 11.98 4.24
CA ALA A 59 16.28 11.81 3.82
C ALA A 59 16.06 10.47 3.11
N LEU A 60 14.89 9.88 3.39
CA LEU A 60 14.51 8.57 2.90
C LEU A 60 14.34 8.58 1.37
N PRO A 61 14.49 7.42 0.69
CA PRO A 61 14.39 7.34 -0.77
C PRO A 61 13.09 7.91 -1.33
N ILE A 62 11.96 7.68 -0.65
CA ILE A 62 10.66 8.22 -1.05
C ILE A 62 10.58 9.74 -0.88
N THR A 63 11.16 10.29 0.20
CA THR A 63 11.22 11.74 0.40
C THR A 63 12.04 12.42 -0.69
N LYS A 64 13.17 11.81 -1.10
CA LYS A 64 13.99 12.30 -2.22
C LYS A 64 13.23 12.23 -3.56
N PHE A 65 12.47 11.16 -3.79
CA PHE A 65 11.60 11.07 -4.95
C PHE A 65 10.48 12.14 -4.94
N ALA A 66 9.88 12.39 -3.78
CA ALA A 66 8.88 13.44 -3.61
C ALA A 66 9.46 14.85 -3.90
N ALA A 67 10.70 15.11 -3.50
CA ALA A 67 11.41 16.34 -3.85
C ALA A 67 11.59 16.48 -5.37
N GLN A 68 11.91 15.39 -6.06
CA GLN A 68 12.05 15.39 -7.51
C GLN A 68 10.70 15.63 -8.21
N GLU A 69 9.62 14.98 -7.77
CA GLU A 69 8.28 15.25 -8.31
C GLU A 69 7.87 16.71 -8.06
N LEU A 70 8.08 17.25 -6.87
CA LEU A 70 7.78 18.66 -6.57
C LEU A 70 8.58 19.60 -7.48
N LYS A 71 9.89 19.39 -7.60
CA LYS A 71 10.80 20.14 -8.48
C LYS A 71 10.29 20.11 -9.92
N THR A 72 10.11 18.92 -10.49
CA THR A 72 9.73 18.75 -11.89
C THR A 72 8.45 19.52 -12.24
N HIS A 73 7.45 19.51 -11.37
CA HIS A 73 6.17 20.17 -11.67
C HIS A 73 6.20 21.68 -11.37
N LEU A 74 6.86 22.11 -10.29
CA LEU A 74 6.99 23.54 -9.99
C LEU A 74 7.90 24.28 -10.98
N GLU A 75 9.00 23.67 -11.43
CA GLU A 75 9.86 24.25 -12.46
C GLU A 75 9.08 24.46 -13.77
N LYS A 76 8.28 23.46 -14.18
CA LYS A 76 7.39 23.58 -15.34
C LYS A 76 6.33 24.67 -15.16
N ALA A 77 5.76 24.82 -13.95
CA ALA A 77 4.72 25.81 -13.67
C ALA A 77 5.25 27.24 -13.62
N LEU A 78 6.44 27.43 -13.04
CA LEU A 78 7.04 28.74 -12.77
C LEU A 78 8.08 29.16 -13.80
N ASP A 79 8.44 28.31 -14.77
CA ASP A 79 9.48 28.58 -15.78
C ASP A 79 10.81 29.01 -15.13
N THR A 80 11.21 28.28 -14.08
CA THR A 80 12.43 28.56 -13.30
C THR A 80 13.14 27.26 -12.92
N THR A 81 14.36 27.39 -12.40
CA THR A 81 15.11 26.27 -11.80
C THR A 81 15.09 26.35 -10.29
N ILE A 82 14.71 25.26 -9.62
CA ILE A 82 14.59 25.16 -8.17
C ILE A 82 15.63 24.16 -7.64
N PRO A 83 16.68 24.60 -6.92
CA PRO A 83 17.66 23.68 -6.35
C PRO A 83 17.05 22.81 -5.26
N ILE A 84 17.48 21.54 -5.19
CA ILE A 84 17.27 20.67 -4.03
C ILE A 84 18.52 20.82 -3.14
N VAL A 85 18.31 21.24 -1.90
CA VAL A 85 19.37 21.54 -0.92
C VAL A 85 19.16 20.77 0.37
N ASN A 86 20.18 20.72 1.22
CA ASN A 86 20.15 19.94 2.47
C ASN A 86 19.83 20.75 3.73
N ALA A 87 19.71 22.07 3.61
CA ALA A 87 19.41 22.97 4.72
C ALA A 87 18.62 24.18 4.23
N VAL A 88 17.85 24.78 5.14
CA VAL A 88 17.04 25.96 4.87
C VAL A 88 17.92 27.20 4.77
N THR A 89 17.73 27.98 3.71
CA THR A 89 18.31 29.32 3.55
C THR A 89 17.31 30.37 4.05
N PRO A 90 17.63 31.20 5.07
CA PRO A 90 16.66 32.12 5.69
C PRO A 90 15.93 33.07 4.73
N GLU A 91 16.62 33.55 3.69
CA GLU A 91 16.09 34.54 2.74
C GLU A 91 15.31 33.92 1.56
N LYS A 92 15.27 32.58 1.47
CA LYS A 92 14.59 31.85 0.39
C LYS A 92 13.17 31.45 0.80
N ILE A 93 12.38 31.13 -0.21
CA ILE A 93 11.10 30.44 -0.09
C ILE A 93 11.39 28.95 -0.15
N SER A 94 11.24 28.27 0.98
CA SER A 94 11.72 26.90 1.17
C SER A 94 10.56 25.92 1.24
N PHE A 95 10.55 24.93 0.34
CA PHE A 95 9.71 23.75 0.45
C PHE A 95 10.44 22.67 1.24
N VAL A 96 10.10 22.50 2.52
CA VAL A 96 10.77 21.56 3.43
C VAL A 96 10.02 20.23 3.43
N LEU A 97 10.67 19.16 2.99
CA LEU A 97 10.02 17.87 2.77
C LEU A 97 10.42 16.79 3.78
N GLY A 98 9.41 16.04 4.24
CA GLY A 98 9.56 14.89 5.12
C GLY A 98 9.75 15.24 6.58
N VAL A 99 9.72 14.20 7.43
CA VAL A 99 9.98 14.32 8.87
C VAL A 99 11.48 14.44 9.09
N ASN A 100 11.94 15.63 9.43
CA ASN A 100 13.36 15.97 9.64
C ASN A 100 13.53 17.03 10.74
N GLU A 101 14.77 17.41 11.06
CA GLU A 101 15.07 18.42 12.08
C GLU A 101 14.36 19.76 11.85
N PHE A 102 14.26 20.21 10.59
CA PHE A 102 13.64 21.49 10.25
C PHE A 102 12.12 21.46 10.49
N SER A 103 11.46 20.35 10.13
CA SER A 103 10.03 20.15 10.42
C SER A 103 9.77 20.06 11.92
N ARG A 104 10.62 19.34 12.67
CA ARG A 104 10.49 19.17 14.13
C ARG A 104 10.71 20.48 14.87
N GLN A 105 11.65 21.32 14.44
CA GLN A 105 11.86 22.67 14.97
C GLN A 105 10.65 23.58 14.75
N ALA A 106 9.88 23.37 13.67
CA ALA A 106 8.62 24.05 13.42
C ALA A 106 7.43 23.42 14.17
N GLY A 107 7.67 22.42 15.04
CA GLY A 107 6.61 21.69 15.75
C GLY A 107 5.78 20.75 14.86
N LEU A 108 6.24 20.43 13.65
CA LEU A 108 5.72 19.31 12.86
C LEU A 108 6.49 18.04 13.23
N ASP A 109 5.82 17.05 13.79
CA ASP A 109 6.40 15.73 14.02
C ASP A 109 5.49 14.60 13.49
N ASP A 110 5.97 13.37 13.66
CA ASP A 110 5.34 12.14 13.21
C ASP A 110 4.30 11.57 14.17
N LYS A 111 4.15 12.11 15.38
CA LYS A 111 3.33 11.49 16.44
C LYS A 111 1.85 11.41 16.09
N LYS A 112 1.36 12.35 15.28
CA LYS A 112 -0.04 12.40 14.82
C LYS A 112 -0.24 11.77 13.44
N LEU A 113 0.83 11.33 12.78
CA LEU A 113 0.75 10.78 11.44
C LEU A 113 0.31 9.31 11.48
N THR A 114 -0.86 9.04 10.90
CA THR A 114 -1.32 7.69 10.63
C THR A 114 -0.91 7.25 9.23
N ARG A 115 -1.10 5.97 8.90
CA ARG A 115 -0.88 5.45 7.54
C ARG A 115 -1.55 6.34 6.48
N ASP A 116 -0.80 6.66 5.43
CA ASP A 116 -1.23 7.47 4.28
C ASP A 116 -1.66 8.90 4.61
N SER A 117 -1.44 9.37 5.84
CA SER A 117 -1.66 10.76 6.20
C SER A 117 -0.51 11.65 5.75
N PHE A 118 -0.77 12.95 5.69
CA PHE A 118 0.26 13.95 5.47
C PHE A 118 -0.16 15.28 6.11
N MET A 119 0.84 16.13 6.32
CA MET A 119 0.66 17.51 6.75
C MET A 119 1.22 18.45 5.69
N ILE A 120 0.54 19.57 5.49
CA ILE A 120 1.05 20.73 4.72
C ILE A 120 0.87 21.95 5.61
N ARG A 121 1.94 22.66 5.93
CA ARG A 121 1.88 23.89 6.72
C ARG A 121 2.73 24.98 6.10
N ARG A 122 2.19 26.20 5.98
CA ARG A 122 2.96 27.38 5.57
C ARG A 122 3.18 28.31 6.76
N ASP A 123 4.45 28.47 7.13
CA ASP A 123 4.89 29.44 8.14
C ASP A 123 5.70 30.53 7.44
N GLY A 124 5.03 31.62 7.05
CA GLY A 124 5.67 32.70 6.28
C GLY A 124 6.17 32.21 4.91
N ARG A 125 7.49 32.21 4.72
CA ARG A 125 8.18 31.76 3.49
C ARG A 125 8.57 30.27 3.50
N LYS A 126 8.27 29.53 4.57
CA LYS A 126 8.57 28.10 4.69
C LYS A 126 7.29 27.29 4.49
N ILE A 127 7.32 26.34 3.57
CA ILE A 127 6.23 25.43 3.25
C ILE A 127 6.68 24.03 3.64
N TYR A 128 6.14 23.50 4.72
CA TYR A 128 6.40 22.15 5.20
C TYR A 128 5.43 21.17 4.56
N ILE A 129 5.93 20.06 4.00
CA ILE A 129 5.12 18.95 3.50
C ILE A 129 5.74 17.66 4.00
N LEU A 130 5.01 16.89 4.80
CA LEU A 130 5.54 15.69 5.44
C LEU A 130 4.46 14.63 5.62
N GLY A 131 4.87 13.37 5.64
CA GLY A 131 4.04 12.25 6.01
C GLY A 131 4.91 11.05 6.40
N PRO A 132 4.30 9.93 6.83
CA PRO A 132 5.07 8.73 7.15
C PRO A 132 5.62 8.14 5.85
N ASP A 133 6.94 8.11 5.76
CA ASP A 133 7.67 7.52 4.65
C ASP A 133 8.37 6.25 5.12
N ALA A 134 8.35 5.21 4.29
CA ALA A 134 9.06 3.98 4.61
C ALA A 134 10.58 4.20 4.45
N PRO A 135 11.42 3.69 5.39
CA PRO A 135 12.87 3.85 5.32
C PRO A 135 13.47 3.18 4.09
N LEU A 136 12.81 2.12 3.63
CA LEU A 136 13.11 1.40 2.41
C LEU A 136 11.78 1.13 1.71
N VAL A 137 11.75 1.24 0.39
CA VAL A 137 10.72 0.54 -0.37
C VAL A 137 11.05 -0.94 -0.24
N ARG A 138 10.10 -1.77 0.19
CA ARG A 138 10.37 -3.19 0.45
C ARG A 138 9.58 -4.07 -0.50
N ALA A 139 10.17 -5.20 -0.87
CA ALA A 139 9.39 -6.30 -1.42
C ALA A 139 8.32 -6.69 -0.39
N PHE A 140 7.05 -6.57 -0.78
CA PHE A 140 5.93 -6.77 0.13
C PHE A 140 5.46 -8.23 0.19
N ALA A 141 5.88 -9.03 -0.77
CA ALA A 141 5.40 -10.39 -1.03
C ALA A 141 6.51 -11.28 -1.59
N GLY A 142 6.33 -12.60 -1.50
CA GLY A 142 7.24 -13.62 -2.03
C GLY A 142 8.44 -13.91 -1.12
N GLU A 143 9.37 -14.74 -1.60
CA GLU A 143 10.58 -15.17 -0.86
C GLU A 143 11.47 -14.00 -0.42
N GLY A 144 11.37 -12.85 -1.10
CA GLY A 144 12.09 -11.61 -0.75
C GLY A 144 11.34 -10.66 0.18
N LYS A 145 10.21 -11.04 0.81
CA LYS A 145 9.42 -10.15 1.66
C LYS A 145 10.31 -9.46 2.71
N GLY A 146 10.23 -8.13 2.76
CA GLY A 146 11.01 -7.29 3.67
C GLY A 146 12.36 -6.81 3.11
N ALA A 147 12.84 -7.37 2.00
CA ALA A 147 14.07 -6.94 1.36
C ALA A 147 13.93 -5.52 0.76
N PRO A 148 14.96 -4.66 0.87
CA PRO A 148 14.94 -3.34 0.27
C PRO A 148 14.96 -3.42 -1.25
N VAL A 149 14.20 -2.53 -1.89
CA VAL A 149 14.24 -2.25 -3.33
C VAL A 149 14.42 -0.75 -3.54
N SER A 150 15.07 -0.38 -4.64
CA SER A 150 15.17 1.03 -5.03
C SER A 150 13.82 1.55 -5.51
N VAL A 151 13.63 2.88 -5.49
CA VAL A 151 12.43 3.53 -6.06
C VAL A 151 12.27 3.20 -7.55
N GLU A 152 13.37 3.17 -8.30
CA GLU A 152 13.38 2.80 -9.72
C GLU A 152 12.95 1.36 -9.94
N THR A 153 13.49 0.43 -9.13
CA THR A 153 13.10 -0.98 -9.15
C THR A 153 11.63 -1.13 -8.82
N ALA A 154 11.14 -0.41 -7.80
CA ALA A 154 9.73 -0.42 -7.44
C ALA A 154 8.85 0.04 -8.61
N LEU A 155 9.17 1.16 -9.26
CA LEU A 155 8.43 1.64 -10.43
C LEU A 155 8.45 0.65 -11.60
N LYS A 156 9.49 -0.16 -11.77
CA LYS A 156 9.55 -1.21 -12.80
C LYS A 156 8.88 -2.53 -12.40
N SER A 157 8.43 -2.65 -11.15
CA SER A 157 7.92 -3.90 -10.56
C SER A 157 6.40 -3.88 -10.36
N GLY A 158 5.80 -5.03 -10.06
CA GLY A 158 4.35 -5.12 -9.84
C GLY A 158 3.84 -4.42 -8.57
N ILE A 159 2.52 -4.45 -8.37
CA ILE A 159 1.79 -3.76 -7.28
C ILE A 159 2.38 -4.00 -5.91
N TRP A 160 2.92 -5.20 -5.69
CA TRP A 160 3.49 -5.60 -4.40
C TRP A 160 4.67 -4.73 -4.00
N HIS A 161 5.50 -4.26 -4.93
CA HIS A 161 6.59 -3.33 -4.60
C HIS A 161 6.12 -1.89 -4.42
N GLN A 162 4.82 -1.62 -4.61
CA GLN A 162 4.20 -0.31 -4.39
C GLN A 162 3.65 -0.15 -2.97
N LYS A 163 3.63 -1.21 -2.14
CA LYS A 163 3.00 -1.22 -0.81
C LYS A 163 4.00 -0.85 0.29
N SER A 164 4.46 0.39 0.26
CA SER A 164 5.31 1.00 1.30
C SER A 164 4.82 2.41 1.58
N ALA A 165 4.99 2.91 2.80
CA ALA A 165 4.51 4.23 3.23
C ALA A 165 5.17 5.36 2.41
N LYS A 166 4.36 6.34 1.98
CA LYS A 166 4.76 7.45 1.09
C LYS A 166 4.01 8.75 1.40
N GLY A 167 3.75 9.02 2.68
CA GLY A 167 2.90 10.14 3.08
C GLY A 167 3.43 11.49 2.57
N THR A 168 4.75 11.72 2.60
CA THR A 168 5.32 12.98 2.08
C THR A 168 5.04 13.13 0.58
N LEU A 169 5.16 12.04 -0.19
CA LEU A 169 4.85 12.04 -1.61
C LEU A 169 3.36 12.35 -1.87
N PHE A 170 2.45 11.81 -1.04
CA PHE A 170 1.03 12.12 -1.15
C PHE A 170 0.74 13.59 -0.84
N GLY A 171 1.39 14.16 0.17
CA GLY A 171 1.32 15.59 0.47
C GLY A 171 1.88 16.46 -0.65
N VAL A 172 2.96 16.04 -1.33
CA VAL A 172 3.50 16.75 -2.50
C VAL A 172 2.47 16.76 -3.64
N TYR A 173 1.86 15.62 -3.96
CA TYR A 173 0.83 15.59 -4.99
C TYR A 173 -0.40 16.42 -4.61
N ASP A 174 -0.81 16.39 -3.35
CA ASP A 174 -1.93 17.20 -2.86
C ASP A 174 -1.61 18.70 -2.97
N PHE A 175 -0.42 19.11 -2.56
CA PHE A 175 0.05 20.50 -2.72
C PHE A 175 0.05 20.94 -4.19
N LEU A 176 0.62 20.11 -5.07
CA LEU A 176 0.69 20.38 -6.50
C LEU A 176 -0.72 20.52 -7.12
N GLU A 177 -1.67 19.68 -6.72
CA GLU A 177 -3.03 19.75 -7.23
C GLU A 177 -3.83 20.94 -6.68
N ARG A 178 -3.76 21.19 -5.36
CA ARG A 178 -4.55 22.23 -4.70
C ARG A 178 -4.02 23.63 -4.98
N PHE A 179 -2.71 23.83 -4.90
CA PHE A 179 -2.12 25.17 -4.92
C PHE A 179 -1.40 25.48 -6.24
N ALA A 180 -0.66 24.53 -6.81
CA ALA A 180 -0.03 24.74 -8.12
C ALA A 180 -1.00 24.51 -9.30
N GLY A 181 -2.15 23.86 -9.05
CA GLY A 181 -3.18 23.57 -10.04
C GLY A 181 -2.84 22.44 -11.01
N VAL A 182 -1.83 21.63 -10.69
CA VAL A 182 -1.44 20.46 -11.50
C VAL A 182 -2.58 19.43 -11.52
N ARG A 183 -2.74 18.68 -12.61
CA ARG A 183 -3.69 17.57 -12.70
C ARG A 183 -2.99 16.32 -13.22
N PHE A 184 -3.21 15.19 -12.56
CA PHE A 184 -2.60 13.90 -12.88
C PHE A 184 -3.65 12.89 -13.36
N PHE A 185 -4.05 12.97 -14.63
CA PHE A 185 -4.98 12.00 -15.23
C PHE A 185 -4.25 10.74 -15.72
N PHE A 186 -3.07 10.96 -16.31
CA PHE A 186 -2.18 9.97 -16.88
C PHE A 186 -0.73 10.36 -16.53
N PRO A 187 0.25 9.42 -16.54
CA PRO A 187 1.57 9.69 -15.96
C PRO A 187 2.53 10.41 -16.90
N ASP A 188 2.25 10.44 -18.20
CA ASP A 188 3.05 11.09 -19.22
C ASP A 188 2.61 12.55 -19.45
N GLU A 189 3.17 13.20 -20.46
CA GLU A 189 2.86 14.59 -20.77
C GLU A 189 1.44 14.81 -21.32
N LEU A 190 0.76 13.77 -21.82
CA LEU A 190 -0.61 13.87 -22.33
C LEU A 190 -1.65 13.96 -21.20
N GLY A 191 -1.38 13.36 -20.04
CA GLY A 191 -2.31 13.42 -18.90
C GLY A 191 -1.80 14.13 -17.66
N VAL A 192 -0.60 14.72 -17.68
CA VAL A 192 -0.17 15.67 -16.65
C VAL A 192 -0.35 17.10 -17.15
N ILE A 193 -1.37 17.78 -16.63
CA ILE A 193 -1.62 19.20 -16.94
C ILE A 193 -0.92 20.06 -15.89
N VAL A 194 0.03 20.88 -16.32
CA VAL A 194 0.71 21.87 -15.46
C VAL A 194 0.32 23.27 -15.93
N PRO A 195 -0.41 24.08 -15.14
CA PRO A 195 -0.68 25.47 -15.46
C PRO A 195 0.61 26.27 -15.60
N LYS A 196 0.70 27.09 -16.65
CA LYS A 196 1.89 27.91 -16.98
C LYS A 196 1.54 29.39 -16.98
N ASP A 197 2.57 30.22 -17.15
CA ASP A 197 2.48 31.66 -17.43
C ASP A 197 1.73 32.47 -16.37
N ARG A 198 1.94 32.11 -15.10
CA ARG A 198 1.36 32.79 -13.94
C ARG A 198 2.27 32.72 -12.73
N ASP A 199 2.05 33.64 -11.80
CA ASP A 199 2.61 33.55 -10.44
C ASP A 199 1.88 32.47 -9.63
N LEU A 200 2.59 31.85 -8.69
CA LEU A 200 2.01 30.93 -7.74
C LEU A 200 1.64 31.69 -6.46
N LYS A 201 0.35 31.77 -6.17
CA LYS A 201 -0.18 32.44 -4.97
C LYS A 201 -0.51 31.40 -3.91
N LEU A 202 0.16 31.49 -2.76
CA LEU A 202 -0.04 30.56 -1.65
C LEU A 202 -0.81 31.25 -0.51
N PRO A 203 -1.96 30.72 -0.08
CA PRO A 203 -2.70 31.22 1.08
C PRO A 203 -1.98 30.85 2.39
N GLY A 204 -2.49 31.24 3.55
CA GLY A 204 -2.19 30.53 4.79
C GLY A 204 -2.62 29.07 4.67
N ILE A 205 -1.77 28.13 5.09
CA ILE A 205 -2.02 26.69 4.96
C ILE A 205 -1.72 26.01 6.29
N ASP A 206 -2.70 25.30 6.83
CA ASP A 206 -2.54 24.33 7.93
C ASP A 206 -3.45 23.12 7.63
N ILE A 207 -2.84 22.10 7.05
CA ILE A 207 -3.50 20.89 6.58
C ILE A 207 -2.91 19.70 7.30
N PHE A 208 -3.79 18.85 7.84
CA PHE A 208 -3.57 17.45 8.14
C PHE A 208 -4.67 16.67 7.41
N ASP A 209 -4.27 15.88 6.41
CA ASP A 209 -5.19 15.04 5.64
C ASP A 209 -4.80 13.57 5.78
N ARG A 210 -5.78 12.69 5.57
CA ARG A 210 -5.63 11.24 5.66
C ARG A 210 -6.71 10.54 4.84
N ALA A 211 -6.46 9.28 4.51
CA ALA A 211 -7.45 8.46 3.85
C ALA A 211 -8.66 8.15 4.76
N ASP A 212 -9.86 8.13 4.16
CA ASP A 212 -11.10 7.69 4.82
C ASP A 212 -11.37 6.19 4.64
N CYS A 213 -10.79 5.59 3.60
CA CYS A 213 -10.91 4.18 3.27
C CYS A 213 -9.58 3.47 3.48
N ASP A 214 -9.64 2.32 4.16
CA ASP A 214 -8.49 1.42 4.33
C ASP A 214 -7.96 0.98 2.96
N ILE A 215 -8.90 0.52 2.13
CA ILE A 215 -8.64 -0.04 0.82
C ILE A 215 -8.89 1.04 -0.24
N ARG A 216 -7.85 1.32 -1.02
CA ARG A 216 -7.88 2.27 -2.16
C ARG A 216 -7.16 1.64 -3.33
N PHE A 217 -7.71 0.50 -3.74
CA PHE A 217 -7.22 -0.31 -4.85
C PHE A 217 -8.15 -0.19 -6.06
N MET A 218 -7.54 -0.16 -7.25
CA MET A 218 -8.23 -0.21 -8.53
C MET A 218 -7.43 -1.17 -9.41
N GLY A 219 -8.10 -1.98 -10.23
CA GLY A 219 -7.39 -2.80 -11.22
C GLY A 219 -6.79 -1.91 -12.30
N PHE A 220 -5.51 -1.56 -12.18
CA PHE A 220 -4.83 -0.63 -13.10
C PHE A 220 -3.72 -1.26 -13.94
N TYR A 221 -3.69 -2.58 -14.11
CA TYR A 221 -2.74 -3.25 -15.02
C TYR A 221 -3.38 -3.85 -16.27
N ALA A 222 -4.71 -3.94 -16.34
CA ALA A 222 -5.38 -4.36 -17.57
C ALA A 222 -5.17 -3.31 -18.68
N GLY A 223 -4.91 -3.78 -19.89
CA GLY A 223 -4.71 -2.94 -21.07
C GLY A 223 -3.25 -2.76 -21.47
N ALA A 224 -2.95 -2.53 -22.74
CA ALA A 224 -1.65 -2.01 -23.15
C ALA A 224 -1.64 -0.47 -23.07
N TRP A 225 -0.65 0.12 -22.39
CA TRP A 225 -0.34 1.56 -22.45
C TRP A 225 0.81 1.81 -23.43
N GLU A 226 1.09 3.07 -23.75
CA GLU A 226 2.11 3.45 -24.73
C GLU A 226 3.53 3.08 -24.30
N ASP A 227 3.79 2.88 -23.00
CA ASP A 227 5.08 2.39 -22.50
C ASP A 227 5.21 0.86 -22.50
N VAL A 228 4.23 0.14 -23.06
CA VAL A 228 4.35 -1.28 -23.37
C VAL A 228 4.97 -1.43 -24.76
N PRO A 229 6.16 -2.06 -24.90
CA PRO A 229 6.76 -2.28 -26.22
C PRO A 229 5.83 -3.10 -27.12
N ALA A 230 5.61 -2.65 -28.36
CA ALA A 230 4.63 -3.22 -29.27
C ALA A 230 4.84 -4.72 -29.50
N GLU A 231 6.08 -5.17 -29.57
CA GLU A 231 6.47 -6.58 -29.72
C GLU A 231 6.13 -7.46 -28.50
N LYS A 232 5.87 -6.84 -27.34
CA LYS A 232 5.41 -7.53 -26.11
C LYS A 232 3.89 -7.56 -25.99
N ILE A 233 3.17 -6.86 -26.86
CA ILE A 233 1.71 -6.84 -26.85
C ILE A 233 1.18 -8.06 -27.62
N LYS A 234 0.90 -9.15 -26.90
CA LYS A 234 0.20 -10.32 -27.46
C LYS A 234 -1.31 -10.11 -27.56
N ASN A 235 -1.90 -9.44 -26.56
CA ASN A 235 -3.31 -9.11 -26.49
C ASN A 235 -3.47 -7.76 -25.77
N PRO A 236 -4.09 -6.74 -26.40
CA PRO A 236 -4.19 -5.41 -25.82
C PRO A 236 -5.01 -5.37 -24.52
N TYR A 237 -5.76 -6.42 -24.17
CA TYR A 237 -6.52 -6.52 -22.92
C TYR A 237 -5.82 -7.30 -21.81
N ASP A 238 -4.59 -7.78 -22.04
CA ASP A 238 -3.80 -8.48 -21.03
C ASP A 238 -3.36 -7.55 -19.88
N VAL A 239 -2.66 -8.15 -18.91
CA VAL A 239 -2.07 -7.47 -17.76
C VAL A 239 -0.64 -7.05 -18.08
N TYR A 240 -0.36 -5.75 -17.99
CA TYR A 240 0.97 -5.19 -18.24
C TYR A 240 1.46 -4.38 -17.04
N VAL A 241 2.66 -4.70 -16.57
CA VAL A 241 3.35 -3.96 -15.50
C VAL A 241 4.36 -3.03 -16.14
N THR A 242 4.18 -1.73 -15.95
CA THR A 242 5.04 -0.71 -16.54
C THR A 242 5.33 0.45 -15.58
N PRO A 243 6.44 1.17 -15.77
CA PRO A 243 6.79 2.35 -14.96
C PRO A 243 5.68 3.40 -14.90
N GLN A 244 5.04 3.70 -16.03
CA GLN A 244 3.96 4.68 -16.08
C GLN A 244 2.75 4.27 -15.23
N ARG A 245 2.35 3.00 -15.29
CA ARG A 245 1.23 2.49 -14.48
C ARG A 245 1.52 2.58 -12.98
N ASN A 246 2.73 2.23 -12.58
CA ASN A 246 3.14 2.30 -11.18
C ASN A 246 3.24 3.75 -10.69
N LEU A 247 3.78 4.65 -11.52
CA LEU A 247 3.81 6.08 -11.21
C LEU A 247 2.39 6.66 -11.07
N SER A 248 1.47 6.25 -11.95
CA SER A 248 0.06 6.64 -11.86
C SER A 248 -0.59 6.19 -10.55
N ALA A 249 -0.27 4.99 -10.07
CA ALA A 249 -0.78 4.50 -8.78
C ALA A 249 -0.30 5.35 -7.60
N TRP A 250 0.91 5.92 -7.68
CA TRP A 250 1.42 6.83 -6.66
C TRP A 250 0.77 8.20 -6.75
N ARG A 251 0.62 8.76 -7.96
CA ARG A 251 -0.07 10.04 -8.21
C ARG A 251 -1.54 10.02 -7.80
N ARG A 252 -2.21 8.86 -7.96
CA ARG A 252 -3.58 8.61 -7.49
C ARG A 252 -3.68 8.30 -6.00
N ARG A 253 -2.56 8.31 -5.26
CA ARG A 253 -2.48 8.06 -3.80
C ARG A 253 -3.14 6.74 -3.37
N THR A 254 -2.95 5.69 -4.18
CA THR A 254 -3.39 4.34 -3.84
C THR A 254 -2.77 3.86 -2.53
N GLU A 255 -3.44 2.93 -1.85
CA GLU A 255 -3.02 2.40 -0.55
C GLU A 255 -1.54 1.95 -0.49
N THR A 256 -0.88 2.23 0.63
CA THR A 256 0.51 1.81 0.91
C THR A 256 0.61 0.46 1.64
N ALA A 257 -0.52 -0.22 1.74
CA ALA A 257 -0.78 -1.39 2.57
C ALA A 257 -1.81 -2.27 1.91
N VAL A 258 -1.85 -3.54 2.29
CA VAL A 258 -2.90 -4.45 1.83
C VAL A 258 -3.71 -4.88 3.03
N THR A 259 -5.01 -4.65 2.93
CA THR A 259 -6.00 -5.33 3.76
C THR A 259 -6.59 -6.46 2.91
N PRO A 260 -6.30 -7.72 3.25
CA PRO A 260 -6.71 -8.85 2.42
C PRO A 260 -8.21 -9.08 2.54
N VAL A 261 -8.92 -9.11 1.41
CA VAL A 261 -10.40 -9.15 1.37
C VAL A 261 -10.99 -10.29 0.56
N MET A 262 -10.20 -11.02 -0.25
CA MET A 262 -10.75 -12.01 -1.18
C MET A 262 -9.92 -13.29 -1.26
N HIS A 263 -10.61 -14.41 -1.51
CA HIS A 263 -10.11 -15.77 -1.70
C HIS A 263 -9.12 -16.21 -0.62
N GLY A 264 -9.45 -15.92 0.64
CA GLY A 264 -8.56 -16.15 1.77
C GLY A 264 -8.37 -17.64 2.08
N LEU A 265 -9.48 -18.39 2.15
CA LEU A 265 -9.45 -19.79 2.59
C LEU A 265 -8.73 -20.72 1.61
N GLY A 266 -8.74 -20.43 0.31
CA GLY A 266 -8.02 -21.18 -0.72
C GLY A 266 -6.53 -20.86 -0.75
N ARG A 267 -6.05 -19.92 0.07
CA ARG A 267 -4.62 -19.76 0.33
C ARG A 267 -4.13 -20.59 1.52
N LEU A 268 -5.01 -21.32 2.21
CA LEU A 268 -4.64 -22.23 3.30
C LEU A 268 -4.25 -23.64 2.82
N GLU A 269 -4.33 -23.91 1.52
CA GLU A 269 -3.96 -25.20 0.90
C GLU A 269 -4.65 -26.40 1.58
N LEU A 270 -5.91 -26.20 2.02
CA LEU A 270 -6.66 -27.21 2.79
C LEU A 270 -6.83 -28.51 1.99
N GLU A 271 -7.00 -28.42 0.68
CA GLU A 271 -7.10 -29.59 -0.20
C GLU A 271 -5.86 -30.47 -0.16
N LYS A 272 -4.67 -29.87 -0.08
CA LYS A 272 -3.42 -30.62 0.01
C LYS A 272 -3.21 -31.20 1.39
N ARG A 273 -3.62 -30.47 2.44
CA ARG A 273 -3.43 -30.85 3.84
C ARG A 273 -4.40 -31.94 4.30
N PHE A 274 -5.63 -31.89 3.80
CA PHE A 274 -6.76 -32.63 4.36
C PHE A 274 -7.60 -33.37 3.32
N GLY A 275 -7.35 -33.19 2.01
CA GLY A 275 -8.18 -33.78 0.96
C GLY A 275 -8.24 -35.31 1.02
N GLU A 276 -7.14 -35.97 1.39
CA GLU A 276 -7.07 -37.43 1.48
C GLU A 276 -7.48 -37.97 2.86
N THR A 277 -7.09 -37.28 3.94
CA THR A 277 -7.25 -37.75 5.32
C THR A 277 -8.57 -37.32 5.97
N HIS A 278 -9.12 -36.19 5.54
CA HIS A 278 -10.37 -35.60 6.04
C HIS A 278 -11.26 -35.13 4.88
N PRO A 279 -11.69 -36.02 3.97
CA PRO A 279 -12.54 -35.66 2.85
C PRO A 279 -13.89 -35.06 3.29
N GLU A 280 -14.35 -35.34 4.50
CA GLU A 280 -15.53 -34.74 5.13
C GLU A 280 -15.44 -33.22 5.34
N TYR A 281 -14.22 -32.64 5.33
CA TYR A 281 -14.01 -31.19 5.40
C TYR A 281 -14.50 -30.44 4.16
N PHE A 282 -14.72 -31.17 3.07
CA PHE A 282 -15.10 -30.61 1.79
C PHE A 282 -16.58 -30.83 1.51
N ALA A 283 -17.15 -29.92 0.73
CA ALA A 283 -18.56 -29.92 0.35
C ALA A 283 -18.95 -31.28 -0.26
N LEU A 284 -20.03 -31.86 0.25
CA LEU A 284 -20.65 -33.04 -0.34
C LEU A 284 -21.34 -32.63 -1.64
N ARG A 285 -21.04 -33.37 -2.71
CA ARG A 285 -21.64 -33.18 -4.03
C ARG A 285 -22.88 -34.06 -4.19
N THR A 286 -23.68 -33.75 -5.20
CA THR A 286 -24.88 -34.53 -5.56
C THR A 286 -24.57 -35.96 -6.03
N ASP A 287 -23.37 -36.22 -6.54
CA ASP A 287 -22.88 -37.55 -6.92
C ASP A 287 -22.32 -38.36 -5.74
N GLY A 288 -22.42 -37.83 -4.51
CA GLY A 288 -21.91 -38.47 -3.29
C GLY A 288 -20.40 -38.29 -3.07
N LEU A 289 -19.67 -37.67 -4.01
CA LEU A 289 -18.25 -37.38 -3.87
C LEU A 289 -18.02 -36.07 -3.09
N ARG A 290 -16.76 -35.81 -2.74
CA ARG A 290 -16.33 -34.59 -2.03
C ARG A 290 -15.64 -33.62 -2.98
N GLN A 291 -15.89 -32.33 -2.78
CA GLN A 291 -15.25 -31.25 -3.55
C GLN A 291 -13.83 -30.94 -3.00
N ASN A 292 -12.99 -31.97 -2.90
CA ASN A 292 -11.65 -31.93 -2.29
C ASN A 292 -10.50 -31.86 -3.32
N LYS A 293 -10.82 -31.69 -4.61
CA LYS A 293 -9.83 -31.58 -5.69
C LYS A 293 -10.05 -30.29 -6.49
N ILE A 294 -8.94 -29.75 -7.00
CA ILE A 294 -8.98 -28.75 -8.06
C ILE A 294 -9.36 -29.49 -9.35
N HIS A 295 -10.60 -29.34 -9.79
CA HIS A 295 -11.06 -29.99 -11.02
C HIS A 295 -10.56 -29.25 -12.26
N SER A 296 -10.53 -29.95 -13.40
CA SER A 296 -10.02 -29.44 -14.70
C SER A 296 -10.77 -28.22 -15.23
N ASP A 297 -11.92 -27.89 -14.66
CA ASP A 297 -12.71 -26.68 -14.93
C ASP A 297 -12.34 -25.49 -14.01
N LYS A 298 -11.23 -25.61 -13.25
CA LYS A 298 -10.73 -24.61 -12.30
C LYS A 298 -11.64 -24.37 -11.09
N ARG A 299 -12.60 -25.24 -10.79
CA ARG A 299 -13.36 -25.14 -9.53
C ARG A 299 -12.44 -25.49 -8.36
N LEU A 300 -12.25 -24.51 -7.49
CA LEU A 300 -11.47 -24.62 -6.27
C LEU A 300 -12.19 -25.55 -5.27
N PRO A 301 -11.47 -26.14 -4.31
CA PRO A 301 -12.10 -26.91 -3.25
C PRO A 301 -13.13 -26.06 -2.50
N HIS A 302 -14.30 -26.63 -2.22
CA HIS A 302 -15.34 -25.99 -1.42
C HIS A 302 -15.51 -26.72 -0.11
N LEU A 303 -15.78 -25.98 0.96
CA LEU A 303 -15.74 -26.50 2.32
C LEU A 303 -17.13 -26.90 2.83
N CYS A 304 -17.16 -27.89 3.71
CA CYS A 304 -18.31 -28.21 4.53
C CYS A 304 -18.14 -27.59 5.91
N PHE A 305 -18.73 -26.42 6.17
CA PHE A 305 -18.59 -25.73 7.46
C PHE A 305 -19.32 -26.42 8.63
N ALA A 306 -20.15 -27.43 8.35
CA ALA A 306 -20.69 -28.32 9.39
C ALA A 306 -19.69 -29.40 9.84
N SER A 307 -18.50 -29.45 9.26
CA SER A 307 -17.41 -30.38 9.64
C SER A 307 -16.41 -29.73 10.60
N GLY A 308 -15.37 -30.47 10.98
CA GLY A 308 -14.25 -29.97 11.79
C GLY A 308 -13.32 -28.98 11.09
N VAL A 309 -13.53 -28.64 9.80
CA VAL A 309 -12.61 -27.78 9.03
C VAL A 309 -12.42 -26.39 9.65
N SER A 310 -13.45 -25.85 10.30
CA SER A 310 -13.39 -24.55 10.99
C SER A 310 -12.40 -24.55 12.15
N GLU A 311 -12.18 -25.69 12.82
CA GLU A 311 -11.18 -25.80 13.88
C GLU A 311 -9.75 -25.72 13.31
N GLU A 312 -9.50 -26.34 12.15
CA GLU A 312 -8.20 -26.23 11.49
C GLU A 312 -7.93 -24.81 10.97
N ILE A 313 -8.94 -24.15 10.41
CA ILE A 313 -8.86 -22.73 10.02
C ILE A 313 -8.55 -21.87 11.24
N PHE A 314 -9.23 -22.12 12.38
CA PHE A 314 -8.98 -21.37 13.61
C PHE A 314 -7.54 -21.58 14.13
N LYS A 315 -7.01 -22.80 14.10
CA LYS A 315 -5.61 -23.08 14.43
C LYS A 315 -4.65 -22.34 13.50
N ASP A 316 -4.97 -22.22 12.21
CA ASP A 316 -4.17 -21.44 11.26
C ASP A 316 -4.20 -19.94 11.59
N MET A 317 -5.35 -19.42 12.01
CA MET A 317 -5.48 -18.04 12.52
C MET A 317 -4.62 -17.81 13.76
N GLN A 318 -4.62 -18.76 14.71
CA GLN A 318 -3.81 -18.69 15.92
C GLN A 318 -2.32 -18.70 15.59
N ALA A 319 -1.87 -19.60 14.71
CA ALA A 319 -0.47 -19.67 14.28
C ALA A 319 -0.01 -18.37 13.61
N LEU A 320 -0.81 -17.80 12.69
CA LEU A 320 -0.51 -16.51 12.07
C LEU A 320 -0.42 -15.40 13.12
N ALA A 321 -1.38 -15.34 14.06
CA ALA A 321 -1.42 -14.32 15.11
C ALA A 321 -0.24 -14.44 16.09
N ALA A 322 0.25 -15.65 16.34
CA ALA A 322 1.44 -15.93 17.14
C ALA A 322 2.76 -15.65 16.37
N GLY A 323 2.70 -15.30 15.08
CA GLY A 323 3.88 -15.09 14.24
C GLY A 323 4.59 -16.39 13.87
N GLU A 324 3.91 -17.53 13.96
CA GLU A 324 4.48 -18.83 13.62
C GLU A 324 4.73 -18.95 12.10
N PRO A 325 5.81 -19.63 11.68
CA PRO A 325 6.02 -19.96 10.28
C PRO A 325 4.85 -20.79 9.74
N SER A 326 4.41 -20.51 8.52
CA SER A 326 3.29 -21.23 7.87
C SER A 326 3.50 -22.74 7.77
N THR A 327 4.78 -23.16 7.72
CA THR A 327 5.19 -24.57 7.67
C THR A 327 4.80 -25.36 8.92
N THR A 328 4.62 -24.70 10.07
CA THR A 328 4.08 -25.34 11.30
C THR A 328 2.66 -25.87 11.12
N ARG A 329 1.94 -25.32 10.15
CA ARG A 329 0.58 -25.71 9.76
C ARG A 329 0.53 -26.52 8.47
N GLY A 330 1.67 -26.77 7.83
CA GLY A 330 1.73 -27.44 6.53
C GLY A 330 1.32 -26.54 5.36
N ILE A 331 1.43 -25.21 5.50
CA ILE A 331 1.13 -24.22 4.47
C ILE A 331 2.46 -23.72 3.89
N SER A 332 2.57 -23.63 2.56
CA SER A 332 3.85 -23.31 1.88
C SER A 332 4.38 -21.94 2.29
N PHE A 333 3.51 -20.93 2.32
CA PHE A 333 3.80 -19.60 2.82
C PHE A 333 2.50 -18.85 3.17
N TRP A 334 2.58 -17.87 4.07
CA TRP A 334 1.46 -16.96 4.33
C TRP A 334 1.25 -16.04 3.11
N ASN A 335 0.29 -16.39 2.24
CA ASN A 335 0.02 -15.62 1.03
C ASN A 335 -0.43 -14.18 1.35
N PRO A 336 0.29 -13.15 0.88
CA PRO A 336 0.00 -11.75 1.21
C PRO A 336 -1.32 -11.22 0.64
N THR A 337 -1.97 -11.91 -0.31
CA THR A 337 -3.33 -11.56 -0.74
C THR A 337 -4.40 -11.96 0.27
N ALA A 338 -4.08 -12.90 1.19
CA ALA A 338 -5.01 -13.48 2.15
C ALA A 338 -4.62 -13.20 3.61
N PHE A 339 -3.32 -13.08 3.89
CA PHE A 339 -2.78 -13.01 5.24
C PHE A 339 -1.76 -11.88 5.35
N GLN A 340 -1.99 -10.98 6.29
CA GLN A 340 -1.11 -9.84 6.58
C GLN A 340 -0.99 -9.68 8.09
N ASP A 341 0.01 -8.93 8.55
CA ASP A 341 0.16 -8.64 9.98
C ASP A 341 -1.13 -7.99 10.50
N GLY A 342 -1.79 -8.63 11.47
CA GLY A 342 -3.06 -8.19 12.03
C GLY A 342 -4.33 -8.58 11.25
N TYR A 343 -4.21 -9.21 10.08
CA TYR A 343 -5.33 -9.59 9.22
C TYR A 343 -5.28 -11.06 8.76
N PHE A 344 -6.40 -11.75 8.90
CA PHE A 344 -6.63 -13.09 8.36
C PHE A 344 -7.92 -13.07 7.54
N CYS A 345 -7.82 -13.34 6.23
CA CYS A 345 -8.98 -13.33 5.35
C CYS A 345 -9.70 -14.68 5.41
N VAL A 346 -10.95 -14.68 5.87
CA VAL A 346 -11.83 -15.86 5.91
C VAL A 346 -12.80 -15.92 4.72
N SER A 347 -12.55 -15.12 3.69
CA SER A 347 -13.40 -15.12 2.49
C SER A 347 -13.34 -16.45 1.76
N LEU A 348 -14.48 -16.85 1.21
CA LEU A 348 -14.66 -18.08 0.46
C LEU A 348 -13.96 -18.03 -0.91
N GLU A 349 -13.77 -19.21 -1.49
CA GLU A 349 -13.27 -19.35 -2.86
C GLU A 349 -14.32 -19.01 -3.92
N ASP A 350 -13.82 -18.66 -5.11
CA ASP A 350 -14.65 -18.49 -6.30
C ASP A 350 -15.39 -19.77 -6.67
N GLY A 351 -16.59 -19.61 -7.24
CA GLY A 351 -17.40 -20.72 -7.76
C GLY A 351 -18.57 -21.16 -6.86
N LEU A 352 -18.59 -20.72 -5.59
CA LEU A 352 -19.69 -20.88 -4.62
C LEU A 352 -20.51 -22.19 -4.78
N TYR A 353 -19.89 -23.34 -4.49
CA TYR A 353 -20.61 -24.62 -4.48
C TYR A 353 -21.27 -24.90 -3.11
N PRO A 354 -22.59 -25.14 -3.04
CA PRO A 354 -23.26 -25.48 -1.79
C PRO A 354 -22.97 -26.92 -1.37
N CYS A 355 -22.72 -27.15 -0.08
CA CYS A 355 -22.57 -28.51 0.46
C CYS A 355 -23.93 -29.20 0.59
N HIS A 356 -24.06 -30.40 0.03
CA HIS A 356 -25.29 -31.20 0.06
C HIS A 356 -25.40 -32.15 1.28
N CYS A 357 -24.58 -31.97 2.33
CA CYS A 357 -24.75 -32.78 3.54
C CYS A 357 -26.01 -32.35 4.31
N GLU A 358 -26.56 -33.28 5.10
CA GLU A 358 -27.81 -33.06 5.85
C GLU A 358 -27.73 -31.80 6.73
N GLU A 359 -26.63 -31.62 7.47
CA GLU A 359 -26.45 -30.47 8.35
C GLU A 359 -26.40 -29.13 7.59
N CYS A 360 -25.68 -29.06 6.47
CA CYS A 360 -25.64 -27.82 5.68
C CYS A 360 -26.98 -27.53 5.02
N TRP A 361 -27.72 -28.55 4.57
CA TRP A 361 -29.03 -28.37 3.94
C TRP A 361 -30.08 -27.79 4.89
N LYS A 362 -30.02 -28.09 6.19
CA LYS A 362 -30.88 -27.47 7.21
C LYS A 362 -30.82 -25.94 7.22
N HIS A 363 -29.69 -25.35 6.78
CA HIS A 363 -29.47 -23.90 6.78
C HIS A 363 -29.77 -23.22 5.43
N LEU A 364 -29.86 -23.99 4.34
CA LEU A 364 -30.13 -23.48 2.99
C LEU A 364 -31.63 -23.44 2.67
N GLU A 365 -32.48 -24.05 3.51
CA GLU A 365 -33.93 -23.96 3.38
C GLU A 365 -34.52 -22.74 4.12
N LYS A 366 -34.56 -21.63 3.37
CA LYS A 366 -35.65 -20.64 3.33
C LYS A 366 -35.40 -19.83 2.04
N GLU A 367 -36.21 -20.09 1.01
CA GLU A 367 -36.26 -19.43 -0.32
C GLU A 367 -35.39 -19.94 -1.49
N ASP A 368 -34.17 -20.47 -1.31
CA ASP A 368 -33.28 -20.79 -2.46
C ASP A 368 -33.37 -22.23 -3.01
N ALA A 369 -34.03 -23.16 -2.30
CA ALA A 369 -34.01 -24.60 -2.62
C ALA A 369 -34.64 -24.98 -3.98
N LYS A 370 -35.47 -24.10 -4.58
CA LYS A 370 -36.11 -24.36 -5.89
C LYS A 370 -35.32 -23.86 -7.10
N ALA A 371 -34.32 -23.00 -6.94
CA ALA A 371 -33.68 -22.32 -8.07
C ALA A 371 -32.33 -22.93 -8.50
N ARG A 372 -31.72 -23.79 -7.68
CA ARG A 372 -30.30 -24.21 -7.87
C ARG A 372 -30.11 -25.71 -8.06
N SER A 373 -31.18 -26.46 -8.32
CA SER A 373 -31.18 -27.90 -8.57
C SER A 373 -31.20 -28.28 -10.06
N ASN A 374 -30.92 -27.33 -10.97
CA ASN A 374 -30.77 -27.60 -12.42
C ASN A 374 -29.35 -27.38 -12.88
#